data_AF-A0A5M9L834-F1
#
_entry.id   AF-A0A5M9L834-F1
#
_cell.length_a   1.000
_cell.length_b   1.000
_cell.length_c   1.000
_cell.angle_alpha   90.00
_cell.angle_beta   90.00
_cell.angle_gamma   90.00
#
_symmetry.space_group_name_H-M   'P 1'
#
loop_
_entity.id
_entity.type
_entity.pdbx_description
1 polymer ?
#
loop_
_entity_poly.entity_id
_entity_poly.type
_entity_poly.pdbx_seq_one_letter_code
_entity_poly.pdbx_strand_id
1 'polypeptide(L)'
;MKAQHEDGPSFASPAASLTKQAENLTPSAVQRPVSLPTPPTGTFRPLRKCMSRQTMVPASPQEPDPRWAGIPLPAHYTPPTQSLKSRASFQSTISTFSQLSIQSAPAVLETPAAPQGQYNPLEHYIPCLHLSCKSHYSPAHLGPHYYLPQGPYALSRLHGYCPRHASQELREATLQCKRSYELLRQNAGRKTLNAVAAEFEDAKAVFRDARTVKDARLVRIQKRRVLGAPVLLAEKTNDAREEAWDWRYTNRPCTTSSCNEYYTPYSNHLYAFYRTPLAQTSSLFPQQIFCPTCAQAEAEGFEQKVKEKWGSRCGWDEREWAEWYGNARSDRDMELGFWLKAQERVVREKGPARWVSRLEDDYGVAVDAVAEAHNRSRKGGIFSRLFASMVV
;
A
#
# COMPACT_ATOMS: atom_id res chain seq x y z
N MET A 1 55.94 -14.02 -24.88
CA MET A 1 54.91 -14.88 -24.25
C MET A 1 53.57 -14.53 -24.90
N LYS A 2 53.07 -15.41 -25.78
CA LYS A 2 51.83 -15.22 -26.55
C LYS A 2 50.70 -15.93 -25.80
N ALA A 3 49.68 -15.20 -25.38
CA ALA A 3 48.46 -15.77 -24.82
C ALA A 3 47.42 -15.88 -25.94
N GLN A 4 46.94 -17.10 -26.16
CA GLN A 4 45.84 -17.42 -27.07
C GLN A 4 44.52 -17.05 -26.40
N HIS A 5 43.67 -16.32 -27.11
CA HIS A 5 42.28 -16.06 -26.75
C HIS A 5 41.43 -17.17 -27.39
N GLU A 6 40.76 -17.98 -26.58
CA GLU A 6 39.75 -18.92 -27.05
C GLU A 6 38.38 -18.25 -27.11
N ASP A 7 37.68 -18.47 -28.23
CA ASP A 7 36.32 -18.06 -28.52
C ASP A 7 35.30 -18.90 -27.71
N GLY A 8 34.49 -18.23 -26.89
CA GLY A 8 33.35 -18.83 -26.19
C GLY A 8 32.06 -18.71 -27.01
N PRO A 9 31.20 -19.75 -27.05
CA PRO A 9 29.98 -19.75 -27.86
C PRO A 9 28.87 -18.84 -27.29
N SER A 10 28.20 -18.15 -28.21
CA SER A 10 27.06 -17.27 -28.00
C SER A 10 25.81 -18.05 -27.58
N PHE A 11 25.25 -17.74 -26.41
CA PHE A 11 23.97 -18.27 -25.94
C PHE A 11 22.82 -17.53 -26.63
N ALA A 12 22.16 -18.20 -27.58
CA ALA A 12 20.91 -17.74 -28.18
C ALA A 12 19.72 -18.11 -27.29
N SER A 13 18.83 -17.12 -27.04
CA SER A 13 17.57 -17.29 -26.32
C SER A 13 16.50 -17.95 -27.19
N PRO A 14 15.69 -18.90 -26.68
CA PRO A 14 14.54 -19.44 -27.41
C PRO A 14 13.25 -18.75 -26.95
N ALA A 15 12.76 -17.78 -27.73
CA ALA A 15 11.41 -17.24 -27.56
C ALA A 15 10.84 -16.76 -28.90
N ALA A 16 10.44 -17.68 -29.77
CA ALA A 16 9.50 -17.40 -30.85
C ALA A 16 8.95 -18.72 -31.41
N SER A 17 7.65 -18.97 -31.21
CA SER A 17 6.70 -19.59 -32.15
C SER A 17 5.59 -20.32 -31.40
N LEU A 18 4.47 -19.65 -31.19
CA LEU A 18 3.20 -20.32 -30.91
C LEU A 18 2.05 -19.49 -31.48
N THR A 19 2.02 -19.48 -32.82
CA THR A 19 0.88 -19.05 -33.63
C THR A 19 0.60 -20.19 -34.60
N LYS A 20 -0.70 -20.49 -34.79
CA LYS A 20 -1.30 -21.57 -35.59
C LYS A 20 -1.59 -22.86 -34.82
N GLN A 21 -2.77 -22.89 -34.20
CA GLN A 21 -3.72 -24.02 -34.31
C GLN A 21 -5.02 -23.61 -33.60
N ALA A 22 -5.94 -23.00 -34.36
CA ALA A 22 -7.31 -22.76 -33.92
C ALA A 22 -8.22 -22.69 -35.16
N GLU A 23 -8.30 -23.79 -35.90
CA GLU A 23 -9.35 -23.99 -36.90
C GLU A 23 -9.86 -25.43 -36.77
N ASN A 24 -11.18 -25.58 -36.90
CA ASN A 24 -12.00 -26.78 -36.81
C ASN A 24 -12.49 -27.14 -35.40
N LEU A 25 -13.70 -26.70 -35.07
CA LEU A 25 -14.77 -27.57 -34.57
C LEU A 25 -16.14 -26.88 -34.84
N THR A 26 -16.98 -27.61 -35.57
CA THR A 26 -18.34 -27.32 -36.03
C THR A 26 -19.37 -27.25 -34.88
N PRO A 27 -20.46 -26.48 -35.00
CA PRO A 27 -21.48 -26.38 -33.96
C PRO A 27 -22.56 -27.46 -34.14
N SER A 28 -22.80 -28.26 -33.09
CA SER A 28 -23.96 -29.16 -33.02
C SER A 28 -25.06 -28.49 -32.22
N ALA A 29 -26.18 -28.23 -32.89
CA ALA A 29 -27.39 -27.63 -32.34
C ALA A 29 -28.15 -28.64 -31.48
N VAL A 30 -28.48 -28.24 -30.24
CA VAL A 30 -29.43 -28.96 -29.39
C VAL A 30 -30.59 -28.03 -29.06
N GLN A 31 -31.76 -28.38 -29.59
CA GLN A 31 -33.05 -27.76 -29.28
C GLN A 31 -33.45 -28.02 -27.82
N ARG A 32 -34.15 -27.05 -27.20
CA ARG A 32 -34.94 -27.26 -25.98
C ARG A 32 -36.38 -26.77 -26.18
N PRO A 33 -37.37 -27.42 -25.56
CA PRO A 33 -38.77 -27.18 -25.85
C PRO A 33 -39.44 -26.14 -24.93
N VAL A 34 -40.38 -25.44 -25.58
CA VAL A 34 -41.61 -24.73 -25.17
C VAL A 34 -42.12 -24.94 -23.73
N SER A 35 -42.52 -23.83 -23.07
CA SER A 35 -43.86 -23.56 -22.47
C SER A 35 -43.78 -22.89 -21.07
N LEU A 36 -44.38 -21.70 -20.89
CA LEU A 36 -45.57 -21.44 -20.03
C LEU A 36 -45.83 -19.93 -19.80
N PRO A 37 -47.08 -19.52 -19.48
CA PRO A 37 -47.64 -18.19 -19.79
C PRO A 37 -47.64 -17.17 -18.64
N THR A 38 -47.77 -15.91 -19.03
CA THR A 38 -47.89 -14.69 -18.21
C THR A 38 -49.33 -14.43 -17.74
N PRO A 39 -49.57 -13.96 -16.49
CA PRO A 39 -50.87 -13.44 -16.07
C PRO A 39 -51.03 -11.93 -16.37
N PRO A 40 -52.28 -11.42 -16.51
CA PRO A 40 -52.58 -10.10 -17.06
C PRO A 40 -52.56 -8.95 -16.05
N THR A 41 -52.21 -7.79 -16.60
CA THR A 41 -52.08 -6.46 -15.99
C THR A 41 -53.42 -5.88 -15.52
N GLY A 42 -53.50 -5.54 -14.22
CA GLY A 42 -54.60 -4.80 -13.63
C GLY A 42 -54.48 -3.29 -13.87
N THR A 43 -55.55 -2.70 -14.37
CA THR A 43 -55.72 -1.30 -14.73
C THR A 43 -56.02 -0.44 -13.49
N PHE A 44 -55.15 0.51 -13.16
CA PHE A 44 -55.45 1.56 -12.17
C PHE A 44 -55.43 2.95 -12.83
N ARG A 45 -56.58 3.64 -12.79
CA ARG A 45 -56.72 5.05 -13.18
C ARG A 45 -56.24 5.96 -12.04
N PRO A 46 -55.44 7.00 -12.32
CA PRO A 46 -55.24 8.09 -11.37
C PRO A 46 -56.22 9.26 -11.61
N LEU A 47 -56.84 9.73 -10.52
CA LEU A 47 -57.62 10.96 -10.43
C LEU A 47 -56.76 12.19 -10.78
N ARG A 48 -57.27 13.04 -11.67
CA ARG A 48 -56.74 14.39 -11.92
C ARG A 48 -57.16 15.32 -10.77
N LYS A 49 -56.19 15.96 -10.11
CA LYS A 49 -56.42 17.22 -9.38
C LYS A 49 -55.64 18.33 -10.08
N CYS A 50 -56.40 19.25 -10.67
CA CYS A 50 -55.95 20.49 -11.27
C CYS A 50 -55.66 21.50 -10.15
N MET A 51 -54.45 22.06 -10.09
CA MET A 51 -54.17 23.28 -9.33
C MET A 51 -53.25 24.22 -10.12
N SER A 52 -53.86 25.35 -10.45
CA SER A 52 -53.38 26.73 -10.57
C SER A 52 -51.90 27.01 -10.92
N ARG A 53 -51.75 27.69 -12.06
CA ARG A 53 -50.53 28.39 -12.51
C ARG A 53 -50.28 29.61 -11.63
N GLN A 54 -49.06 29.74 -11.12
CA GLN A 54 -48.46 31.05 -10.88
C GLN A 54 -47.24 31.20 -11.79
N THR A 55 -47.29 32.26 -12.58
CA THR A 55 -46.27 32.70 -13.53
C THR A 55 -45.14 33.36 -12.74
N MET A 56 -43.92 32.84 -12.88
CA MET A 56 -42.71 33.60 -12.57
C MET A 56 -41.69 33.48 -13.69
N VAL A 57 -41.02 34.61 -13.90
CA VAL A 57 -40.11 34.99 -14.97
C VAL A 57 -38.86 34.10 -14.98
N PRO A 58 -38.38 33.64 -16.15
CA PRO A 58 -37.20 32.78 -16.22
C PRO A 58 -35.92 33.58 -16.02
N ALA A 59 -35.07 33.12 -15.09
CA ALA A 59 -33.65 33.44 -15.11
C ALA A 59 -32.98 32.73 -16.29
N SER A 60 -32.01 33.40 -16.93
CA SER A 60 -31.30 32.92 -18.11
C SER A 60 -30.74 31.50 -17.91
N PRO A 61 -30.84 30.60 -18.91
CA PRO A 61 -30.25 29.28 -18.80
C PRO A 61 -28.72 29.42 -18.80
N GLN A 62 -28.07 28.92 -17.75
CA GLN A 62 -26.66 28.55 -17.85
C GLN A 62 -26.57 27.36 -18.80
N GLU A 63 -25.78 27.53 -19.86
CA GLU A 63 -25.45 26.48 -20.81
C GLU A 63 -24.82 25.30 -20.04
N PRO A 64 -25.38 24.08 -20.14
CA PRO A 64 -24.72 22.90 -19.61
C PRO A 64 -23.43 22.64 -20.38
N ASP A 65 -22.35 22.32 -19.67
CA ASP A 65 -21.06 21.92 -20.23
C ASP A 65 -21.28 20.88 -21.37
N PRO A 66 -20.78 21.12 -22.60
CA PRO A 66 -21.04 20.28 -23.78
C PRO A 66 -20.56 18.83 -23.60
N ARG A 67 -19.76 18.55 -22.57
CA ARG A 67 -19.34 17.20 -22.19
C ARG A 67 -20.46 16.31 -21.63
N TRP A 68 -21.63 16.86 -21.31
CA TRP A 68 -22.77 16.10 -20.78
C TRP A 68 -24.00 16.09 -21.71
N ALA A 69 -23.91 16.69 -22.90
CA ALA A 69 -24.97 16.64 -23.90
C ALA A 69 -25.00 15.24 -24.57
N GLY A 70 -25.98 14.42 -24.23
CA GLY A 70 -26.25 13.16 -24.93
C GLY A 70 -26.35 11.91 -24.06
N ILE A 71 -26.24 12.01 -22.74
CA ILE A 71 -26.51 10.87 -21.84
C ILE A 71 -27.99 10.87 -21.48
N PRO A 72 -28.80 9.90 -21.96
CA PRO A 72 -30.20 9.81 -21.57
C PRO A 72 -30.28 9.47 -20.08
N LEU A 73 -30.92 10.35 -19.30
CA LEU A 73 -31.21 10.07 -17.89
C LEU A 73 -32.22 8.91 -17.77
N PRO A 74 -32.09 8.04 -16.75
CA PRO A 74 -33.02 6.94 -16.54
C PRO A 74 -34.47 7.43 -16.38
N ALA A 75 -35.42 6.68 -16.95
CA ALA A 75 -36.84 7.04 -17.12
C ALA A 75 -37.65 7.38 -15.83
N HIS A 76 -37.01 7.36 -14.66
CA HIS A 76 -37.66 7.65 -13.36
C HIS A 76 -36.84 8.56 -12.45
N TYR A 77 -35.89 9.33 -12.98
CA TYR A 77 -35.19 10.33 -12.18
C TYR A 77 -36.13 11.49 -11.82
N THR A 78 -36.57 11.51 -10.56
CA THR A 78 -37.34 12.63 -9.99
C THR A 78 -36.39 13.36 -9.04
N PRO A 79 -35.98 14.60 -9.33
CA PRO A 79 -35.10 15.34 -8.43
C PRO A 79 -35.84 15.66 -7.12
N PRO A 80 -35.16 15.58 -5.96
CA PRO A 80 -35.80 15.82 -4.67
C PRO A 80 -36.19 17.30 -4.54
N THR A 81 -37.47 17.55 -4.27
CA THR A 81 -38.00 18.86 -3.90
C THR A 81 -37.53 19.22 -2.50
N GLN A 82 -36.77 20.32 -2.38
CA GLN A 82 -36.40 20.89 -1.09
C GLN A 82 -37.65 21.44 -0.41
N SER A 83 -38.17 20.70 0.59
CA SER A 83 -39.15 21.23 1.52
C SER A 83 -38.45 21.73 2.78
N LEU A 84 -38.63 23.02 3.07
CA LEU A 84 -38.29 23.60 4.36
C LEU A 84 -39.27 23.04 5.40
N LYS A 85 -38.78 22.21 6.33
CA LYS A 85 -39.28 22.13 7.71
C LYS A 85 -38.33 21.32 8.62
N SER A 86 -38.09 21.94 9.77
CA SER A 86 -37.17 21.58 10.85
C SER A 86 -37.50 20.25 11.55
N ARG A 87 -36.45 19.54 12.01
CA ARG A 87 -36.19 19.12 13.42
C ARG A 87 -35.44 17.78 13.50
N ALA A 88 -34.49 17.74 14.44
CA ALA A 88 -33.72 16.60 14.98
C ALA A 88 -32.42 16.22 14.26
N SER A 89 -31.33 16.74 14.81
CA SER A 89 -29.94 16.42 14.50
C SER A 89 -29.51 15.10 15.16
N PHE A 90 -29.22 14.08 14.35
CA PHE A 90 -28.21 13.07 14.70
C PHE A 90 -26.95 13.41 13.89
N GLN A 91 -25.87 13.76 14.59
CA GLN A 91 -24.56 13.98 13.99
C GLN A 91 -24.01 12.63 13.50
N SER A 92 -24.14 12.38 12.20
CA SER A 92 -23.35 11.38 11.48
C SER A 92 -22.25 12.11 10.72
N THR A 93 -21.03 12.09 11.26
CA THR A 93 -19.80 12.45 10.56
C THR A 93 -19.55 11.44 9.45
N ILE A 94 -20.12 11.68 8.27
CA ILE A 94 -19.69 11.05 7.03
C ILE A 94 -18.59 11.96 6.46
N SER A 95 -17.35 11.53 6.64
CA SER A 95 -16.17 12.21 6.15
C SER A 95 -16.23 12.37 4.64
N THR A 96 -16.25 13.63 4.23
CA THR A 96 -15.93 14.14 2.91
C THR A 96 -14.59 13.55 2.47
N PHE A 97 -14.62 12.62 1.51
CA PHE A 97 -13.44 12.33 0.68
C PHE A 97 -13.21 13.58 -0.19
N SER A 98 -12.48 14.56 0.37
CA SER A 98 -11.98 15.68 -0.41
C SER A 98 -10.92 15.17 -1.36
N GLN A 99 -11.24 15.40 -2.63
CA GLN A 99 -10.37 15.35 -3.78
C GLN A 99 -8.99 15.91 -3.45
N LEU A 100 -7.95 15.11 -3.67
CA LEU A 100 -6.57 15.57 -3.76
C LEU A 100 -6.46 16.47 -5.00
N SER A 101 -6.82 17.74 -4.82
CA SER A 101 -6.47 18.80 -5.75
C SER A 101 -4.97 19.06 -5.61
N ILE A 102 -4.22 18.65 -6.63
CA ILE A 102 -2.84 19.05 -6.85
C ILE A 102 -2.90 20.49 -7.36
N GLN A 103 -2.98 21.47 -6.46
CA GLN A 103 -2.84 22.87 -6.81
C GLN A 103 -1.96 23.58 -5.78
N SER A 104 -0.86 24.12 -6.32
CA SER A 104 0.02 25.16 -5.78
C SER A 104 0.69 24.88 -4.44
N ALA A 105 1.96 24.46 -4.53
CA ALA A 105 2.94 24.64 -3.48
C ALA A 105 3.13 26.14 -3.17
N PRO A 106 3.18 26.55 -1.90
CA PRO A 106 3.88 27.76 -1.52
C PRO A 106 5.30 27.46 -1.04
N ALA A 107 6.18 28.35 -1.48
CA ALA A 107 7.47 28.78 -0.93
C ALA A 107 8.01 28.12 0.36
N VAL A 108 9.31 27.81 0.31
CA VAL A 108 10.24 27.63 1.44
C VAL A 108 9.65 26.84 2.61
N LEU A 109 9.89 25.53 2.61
CA LEU A 109 9.81 24.70 3.81
C LEU A 109 10.79 25.25 4.86
N GLU A 110 10.35 26.23 5.66
CA GLU A 110 10.83 26.32 7.03
C GLU A 110 10.50 24.97 7.65
N THR A 111 11.54 24.15 7.77
CA THR A 111 11.43 22.82 8.34
C THR A 111 11.11 23.05 9.81
N PRO A 112 9.90 22.74 10.32
CA PRO A 112 9.67 22.85 11.75
C PRO A 112 10.71 21.96 12.40
N ALA A 113 11.51 22.55 13.30
CA ALA A 113 12.55 21.85 14.02
C ALA A 113 11.94 20.54 14.55
N ALA A 114 12.46 19.41 14.06
CA ALA A 114 11.99 18.11 14.50
C ALA A 114 12.00 18.11 16.04
N PRO A 115 10.97 17.56 16.70
CA PRO A 115 11.01 17.45 18.15
C PRO A 115 12.35 16.83 18.52
N GLN A 116 13.06 17.41 19.51
CA GLN A 116 14.41 17.00 19.93
C GLN A 116 14.47 15.58 20.53
N GLY A 117 13.47 14.75 20.24
CA GLY A 117 13.47 13.33 20.51
C GLY A 117 14.39 12.56 19.56
N GLN A 118 14.81 11.41 20.03
CA GLN A 118 15.56 10.44 19.25
C GLN A 118 14.74 10.00 18.03
N TYR A 119 15.30 10.14 16.84
CA TYR A 119 14.68 9.69 15.59
C TYR A 119 14.27 8.21 15.68
N ASN A 120 12.97 7.94 15.54
CA ASN A 120 12.41 6.59 15.53
C ASN A 120 11.99 6.21 14.09
N PRO A 121 12.76 5.37 13.39
CA PRO A 121 12.45 4.99 12.00
C PRO A 121 11.04 4.41 11.78
N LEU A 122 10.44 3.77 12.80
CA LEU A 122 9.11 3.16 12.71
C LEU A 122 7.95 4.16 12.66
N GLU A 123 8.20 5.42 13.06
CA GLU A 123 7.22 6.51 12.99
C GLU A 123 7.23 7.22 11.62
N HIS A 124 8.11 6.77 10.72
CA HIS A 124 8.34 7.38 9.41
C HIS A 124 7.97 6.44 8.25
N TYR A 125 8.37 6.77 7.03
CA TYR A 125 8.09 5.92 5.87
C TYR A 125 8.88 4.62 5.95
N ILE A 126 8.18 3.50 6.05
CA ILE A 126 8.72 2.15 6.18
C ILE A 126 8.27 1.27 5.01
N PRO A 127 8.94 0.15 4.70
CA PRO A 127 8.61 -0.67 3.55
C PRO A 127 7.36 -1.50 3.82
N CYS A 128 6.58 -1.72 2.77
CA CYS A 128 5.58 -2.78 2.76
C CYS A 128 6.27 -4.16 2.74
N LEU A 129 5.82 -5.08 3.59
CA LEU A 129 6.31 -6.46 3.66
C LEU A 129 5.64 -7.42 2.66
N HIS A 130 4.71 -6.94 1.84
CA HIS A 130 4.13 -7.76 0.78
C HIS A 130 5.19 -8.03 -0.30
N LEU A 131 5.43 -9.30 -0.66
CA LEU A 131 6.59 -9.76 -1.43
C LEU A 131 6.87 -8.97 -2.72
N SER A 132 5.84 -8.61 -3.47
CA SER A 132 5.93 -7.88 -4.74
C SER A 132 5.85 -6.35 -4.60
N CYS A 133 5.70 -5.83 -3.38
CA CYS A 133 5.41 -4.43 -3.15
C CYS A 133 6.68 -3.62 -2.86
N LYS A 134 6.91 -2.58 -3.66
CA LYS A 134 8.01 -1.61 -3.46
C LYS A 134 7.56 -0.31 -2.79
N SER A 135 6.30 -0.21 -2.38
CA SER A 135 5.78 1.02 -1.77
C SER A 135 6.27 1.18 -0.35
N HIS A 136 6.48 2.43 0.05
CA HIS A 136 6.71 2.80 1.44
C HIS A 136 5.46 3.52 1.95
N TYR A 137 5.18 3.36 3.24
CA TYR A 137 4.05 4.00 3.89
C TYR A 137 4.46 4.46 5.28
N SER A 138 3.81 5.50 5.80
CA SER A 138 4.04 5.99 7.15
C SER A 138 2.87 5.59 8.04
N PRO A 139 3.08 4.80 9.11
CA PRO A 139 2.03 4.45 10.07
C PRO A 139 1.40 5.69 10.71
N ALA A 140 2.18 6.75 10.92
CA ALA A 140 1.71 8.00 11.49
C ALA A 140 0.59 8.65 10.65
N HIS A 141 0.57 8.43 9.33
CA HIS A 141 -0.43 9.00 8.43
C HIS A 141 -1.74 8.18 8.37
N LEU A 142 -1.81 7.00 8.98
CA LEU A 142 -2.97 6.11 8.89
C LEU A 142 -4.07 6.45 9.91
N GLY A 143 -3.72 7.20 10.95
CA GLY A 143 -4.59 7.53 12.07
C GLY A 143 -4.70 6.39 13.09
N PRO A 144 -5.14 6.71 14.32
CA PRO A 144 -5.12 5.76 15.46
C PRO A 144 -6.08 4.58 15.30
N HIS A 145 -7.12 4.72 14.47
CA HIS A 145 -8.15 3.71 14.28
C HIS A 145 -7.89 2.74 13.12
N TYR A 146 -6.80 2.90 12.39
CA TYR A 146 -6.57 2.16 11.15
C TYR A 146 -6.46 0.64 11.34
N TYR A 147 -5.78 0.24 12.43
CA TYR A 147 -5.54 -1.16 12.77
C TYR A 147 -6.59 -1.72 13.75
N LEU A 148 -7.59 -0.94 14.14
CA LEU A 148 -8.66 -1.44 15.01
C LEU A 148 -9.52 -2.48 14.29
N PRO A 149 -10.05 -3.48 15.03
CA PRO A 149 -10.98 -4.45 14.47
C PRO A 149 -12.19 -3.80 13.81
N GLN A 150 -12.53 -4.23 12.60
CA GLN A 150 -13.66 -3.72 11.82
C GLN A 150 -14.70 -4.83 11.58
N GLY A 151 -15.97 -4.44 11.52
CA GLY A 151 -17.09 -5.34 11.27
C GLY A 151 -17.10 -5.91 9.84
N PRO A 152 -17.92 -6.96 9.56
CA PRO A 152 -18.85 -7.63 10.48
C PRO A 152 -18.22 -8.73 11.34
N TYR A 153 -16.96 -9.09 11.09
CA TYR A 153 -16.29 -10.21 11.75
C TYR A 153 -15.28 -9.76 12.83
N ALA A 154 -15.20 -8.47 13.13
CA ALA A 154 -14.21 -7.86 14.04
C ALA A 154 -12.78 -8.28 13.70
N LEU A 155 -12.40 -8.10 12.43
CA LEU A 155 -11.06 -8.39 11.93
C LEU A 155 -10.28 -7.07 11.84
N SER A 156 -9.06 -7.04 12.38
CA SER A 156 -8.12 -5.92 12.22
C SER A 156 -7.38 -6.01 10.88
N ARG A 157 -6.84 -4.91 10.38
CA ARG A 157 -5.82 -4.94 9.31
C ARG A 157 -4.49 -5.45 9.87
N LEU A 158 -3.68 -6.11 9.05
CA LEU A 158 -2.34 -6.51 9.45
C LEU A 158 -1.35 -5.34 9.33
N HIS A 159 -0.50 -5.19 10.34
CA HIS A 159 0.71 -4.36 10.33
C HIS A 159 1.73 -4.93 9.33
N GLY A 160 2.77 -4.16 9.03
CA GLY A 160 3.75 -4.55 8.01
C GLY A 160 3.30 -4.30 6.56
N TYR A 161 2.00 -4.14 6.30
CA TYR A 161 1.49 -3.88 4.96
C TYR A 161 1.10 -2.42 4.75
N CYS A 162 1.36 -1.92 3.53
CA CYS A 162 0.89 -0.61 3.11
C CYS A 162 -0.65 -0.59 3.00
N PRO A 163 -1.28 0.60 2.97
CA PRO A 163 -2.74 0.72 3.07
C PRO A 163 -3.52 -0.10 2.05
N ARG A 164 -2.99 -0.18 0.83
CA ARG A 164 -3.56 -0.96 -0.26
C ARG A 164 -3.56 -2.45 0.05
N HIS A 165 -2.41 -3.01 0.44
CA HIS A 165 -2.28 -4.45 0.72
C HIS A 165 -2.96 -4.84 2.03
N ALA A 166 -2.90 -3.99 3.06
CA ALA A 166 -3.61 -4.20 4.32
C ALA A 166 -5.14 -4.27 4.11
N SER A 167 -5.68 -3.40 3.25
CA SER A 167 -7.12 -3.40 2.92
C SER A 167 -7.51 -4.54 1.98
N GLN A 168 -6.63 -4.94 1.07
CA GLN A 168 -6.85 -6.14 0.25
C GLN A 168 -6.89 -7.41 1.11
N GLU A 169 -5.91 -7.59 1.99
CA GLU A 169 -5.79 -8.75 2.86
C GLU A 169 -6.98 -8.85 3.83
N LEU A 170 -7.46 -7.72 4.37
CA LEU A 170 -8.67 -7.68 5.19
C LEU A 170 -9.93 -8.10 4.41
N ARG A 171 -10.05 -7.69 3.14
CA ARG A 171 -11.17 -8.11 2.27
C ARG A 171 -11.12 -9.61 2.01
N GLU A 172 -9.95 -10.16 1.72
CA GLU A 172 -9.74 -11.60 1.52
C GLU A 172 -10.09 -12.40 2.79
N ALA A 173 -9.65 -11.93 3.96
CA ALA A 173 -9.97 -12.53 5.26
C ALA A 173 -11.48 -12.49 5.57
N THR A 174 -12.15 -11.38 5.23
CA THR A 174 -13.61 -11.24 5.36
C THR A 174 -14.34 -12.24 4.46
N LEU A 175 -13.89 -12.40 3.21
CA LEU A 175 -14.45 -13.38 2.28
C LEU A 175 -14.21 -14.82 2.78
N GLN A 176 -13.07 -15.10 3.39
CA GLN A 176 -12.78 -16.40 3.98
C GLN A 176 -13.74 -16.72 5.14
N CYS A 177 -13.99 -15.76 6.04
CA CYS A 177 -14.98 -15.91 7.11
C CYS A 177 -16.38 -16.18 6.53
N LYS A 178 -16.78 -15.45 5.49
CA LYS A 178 -18.06 -15.67 4.81
C LYS A 178 -18.16 -17.08 4.22
N ARG A 179 -17.13 -17.57 3.53
CA ARG A 179 -17.09 -18.94 2.98
C ARG A 179 -17.18 -19.99 4.09
N SER A 180 -16.47 -19.78 5.20
CA SER A 180 -16.52 -20.69 6.35
C SER A 180 -17.91 -20.75 6.97
N TYR A 181 -18.59 -19.62 7.10
CA TYR A 181 -19.98 -19.59 7.56
C TYR A 181 -20.92 -20.34 6.61
N GLU A 182 -20.81 -20.08 5.31
CA GLU A 182 -21.65 -20.75 4.29
C GLU A 182 -21.41 -22.26 4.28
N LEU A 183 -20.17 -22.71 4.45
CA LEU A 183 -19.83 -24.12 4.56
C LEU A 183 -20.47 -24.78 5.78
N LEU A 184 -20.41 -24.13 6.95
CA LEU A 184 -21.08 -24.61 8.16
C LEU A 184 -22.60 -24.69 7.96
N ARG A 185 -23.18 -23.68 7.29
CA ARG A 185 -24.61 -23.64 6.98
C ARG A 185 -25.02 -24.77 6.04
N GLN A 186 -24.26 -25.03 4.97
CA GLN A 186 -24.53 -26.11 4.02
C GLN A 186 -24.37 -27.50 4.66
N ASN A 187 -23.42 -27.66 5.58
CA ASN A 187 -23.14 -28.92 6.27
C ASN A 187 -23.91 -29.10 7.59
N ALA A 188 -24.87 -28.22 7.89
CA ALA A 188 -25.58 -28.22 9.17
C ALA A 188 -26.46 -29.46 9.39
N GLY A 189 -26.94 -30.12 8.32
CA GLY A 189 -27.82 -31.27 8.42
C GLY A 189 -29.10 -30.94 9.22
N ARG A 190 -29.29 -31.59 10.37
CA ARG A 190 -30.41 -31.33 11.30
C ARG A 190 -30.11 -30.28 12.39
N LYS A 191 -28.94 -29.63 12.36
CA LYS A 191 -28.59 -28.58 13.33
C LYS A 191 -29.47 -27.35 13.15
N THR A 192 -29.82 -26.70 14.25
CA THR A 192 -30.53 -25.42 14.24
C THR A 192 -29.60 -24.29 13.80
N LEU A 193 -30.15 -23.18 13.27
CA LEU A 193 -29.35 -22.01 12.90
C LEU A 193 -28.56 -21.43 14.09
N ASN A 194 -29.09 -21.55 15.32
CA ASN A 194 -28.40 -21.12 16.53
C ASN A 194 -27.16 -21.98 16.82
N ALA A 195 -27.23 -23.30 16.59
CA ALA A 195 -26.08 -24.19 16.73
C ALA A 195 -25.00 -23.86 15.68
N VAL A 196 -25.39 -23.58 14.43
CA VAL A 196 -24.47 -23.13 13.37
C VAL A 196 -23.82 -21.78 13.72
N ALA A 197 -24.60 -20.85 14.28
CA ALA A 197 -24.09 -19.55 14.71
C ALA A 197 -23.05 -19.70 15.83
N ALA A 198 -23.31 -20.55 16.83
CA ALA A 198 -22.35 -20.85 17.89
C ALA A 198 -21.05 -21.47 17.33
N GLU A 199 -21.15 -22.47 16.46
CA GLU A 199 -19.98 -23.07 15.78
C GLU A 199 -19.19 -22.04 14.97
N PHE A 200 -19.88 -21.06 14.37
CA PHE A 200 -19.22 -20.00 13.63
C PHE A 200 -18.53 -18.97 14.54
N GLU A 201 -19.06 -18.67 15.73
CA GLU A 201 -18.35 -17.85 16.72
C GLU A 201 -17.03 -18.50 17.14
N ASP A 202 -17.03 -19.81 17.38
CA ASP A 202 -15.81 -20.57 17.68
C ASP A 202 -14.81 -20.52 16.52
N ALA A 203 -15.30 -20.71 15.29
CA ALA A 203 -14.46 -20.60 14.09
C ALA A 203 -13.85 -19.20 13.93
N LYS A 204 -14.61 -18.13 14.24
CA LYS A 204 -14.10 -16.75 14.23
C LYS A 204 -13.05 -16.53 15.30
N ALA A 205 -13.22 -17.07 16.51
CA ALA A 205 -12.23 -16.96 17.58
C ALA A 205 -10.88 -17.55 17.14
N VAL A 206 -10.89 -18.79 16.63
CA VAL A 206 -9.69 -19.46 16.10
C VAL A 206 -9.06 -18.66 14.96
N PHE A 207 -9.88 -18.09 14.06
CA PHE A 207 -9.40 -17.28 12.95
C PHE A 207 -8.74 -15.97 13.40
N ARG A 208 -9.31 -15.30 14.42
CA ARG A 208 -8.74 -14.09 15.02
C ARG A 208 -7.42 -14.39 15.71
N ASP A 209 -7.33 -15.48 16.47
CA ASP A 209 -6.09 -15.88 17.13
C ASP A 209 -4.98 -16.14 16.12
N ALA A 210 -5.28 -16.86 15.04
CA ALA A 210 -4.33 -17.08 13.95
C ALA A 210 -3.87 -15.77 13.29
N ARG A 211 -4.78 -14.80 13.10
CA ARG A 211 -4.42 -13.45 12.62
C ARG A 211 -3.53 -12.70 13.59
N THR A 212 -3.80 -12.74 14.90
CA THR A 212 -2.98 -12.07 15.91
C THR A 212 -1.54 -12.57 15.89
N VAL A 213 -1.36 -13.90 15.74
CA VAL A 213 -0.01 -14.49 15.59
C VAL A 213 0.66 -14.04 14.29
N LYS A 214 -0.08 -14.02 13.17
CA LYS A 214 0.42 -13.53 11.87
C LYS A 214 0.81 -12.05 11.94
N ASP A 215 0.00 -11.23 12.58
CA ASP A 215 0.23 -9.80 12.77
C ASP A 215 1.48 -9.54 13.61
N ALA A 216 1.60 -10.21 14.75
CA ALA A 216 2.78 -10.12 15.61
C ALA A 216 4.07 -10.53 14.87
N ARG A 217 4.00 -11.57 14.03
CA ARG A 217 5.11 -11.96 13.15
C ARG A 217 5.47 -10.86 12.15
N LEU A 218 4.49 -10.23 11.49
CA LEU A 218 4.73 -9.13 10.55
C LEU A 218 5.34 -7.91 11.24
N VAL A 219 4.85 -7.54 12.43
CA VAL A 219 5.45 -6.47 13.25
C VAL A 219 6.92 -6.78 13.53
N ARG A 220 7.25 -8.00 13.95
CA ARG A 220 8.63 -8.41 14.22
C ARG A 220 9.52 -8.31 12.98
N ILE A 221 9.07 -8.84 11.84
CA ILE A 221 9.81 -8.75 10.57
C ILE A 221 10.02 -7.29 10.19
N GLN A 222 9.00 -6.44 10.34
CA GLN A 222 9.09 -5.02 10.01
C GLN A 222 10.10 -4.31 10.91
N LYS A 223 10.05 -4.55 12.23
CA LYS A 223 11.00 -4.01 13.19
C LYS A 223 12.43 -4.41 12.85
N ARG A 224 12.70 -5.70 12.62
CA ARG A 224 14.03 -6.20 12.23
C ARG A 224 14.53 -5.58 10.93
N ARG A 225 13.65 -5.48 9.92
CA ARG A 225 14.01 -4.90 8.63
C ARG A 225 14.33 -3.41 8.73
N VAL A 226 13.61 -2.66 9.56
CA VAL A 226 13.75 -1.20 9.66
C VAL A 226 14.82 -0.79 10.67
N LEU A 227 14.79 -1.36 11.87
CA LEU A 227 15.67 -1.03 12.98
C LEU A 227 16.97 -1.85 12.99
N GLY A 228 16.98 -3.00 12.32
CA GLY A 228 18.03 -4.00 12.42
C GLY A 228 17.83 -4.94 13.60
N ALA A 229 18.43 -6.12 13.52
CA ALA A 229 18.54 -7.04 14.65
C ALA A 229 19.96 -6.94 15.24
N PRO A 230 20.12 -7.03 16.57
CA PRO A 230 21.43 -7.22 17.16
C PRO A 230 22.04 -8.54 16.65
N VAL A 231 23.32 -8.50 16.28
CA VAL A 231 24.08 -9.61 15.66
C VAL A 231 23.95 -10.93 16.44
N LEU A 232 23.75 -10.86 17.75
CA LEU A 232 23.61 -12.02 18.64
C LEU A 232 22.40 -12.93 18.34
N LEU A 233 21.38 -12.45 17.61
CA LEU A 233 20.21 -13.24 17.22
C LEU A 233 20.25 -13.75 15.77
N ALA A 234 21.23 -13.30 14.96
CA ALA A 234 21.28 -13.57 13.53
C ALA A 234 21.91 -14.93 13.17
N GLU A 235 22.62 -15.59 14.09
CA GLU A 235 23.44 -16.77 13.78
C GLU A 235 22.65 -18.08 13.58
N LYS A 236 21.35 -18.14 13.87
CA LYS A 236 20.64 -19.44 14.00
C LYS A 236 19.59 -19.78 12.94
N THR A 237 19.32 -18.91 11.95
CA THR A 237 18.26 -19.19 10.94
C THR A 237 18.71 -18.89 9.52
N ASN A 238 18.71 -19.90 8.65
CA ASN A 238 19.05 -19.82 7.21
C ASN A 238 18.13 -18.88 6.38
N ASP A 239 17.00 -18.42 6.93
CA ASP A 239 16.08 -17.45 6.30
C ASP A 239 16.55 -15.98 6.40
N ALA A 240 17.74 -15.73 6.97
CA ALA A 240 18.28 -14.40 7.29
C ALA A 240 18.44 -13.43 6.10
N ARG A 241 18.36 -13.90 4.84
CA ARG A 241 18.45 -13.03 3.66
C ARG A 241 17.19 -12.19 3.43
N GLU A 242 15.99 -12.68 3.76
CA GLU A 242 14.74 -11.92 3.58
C GLU A 242 14.44 -10.98 4.75
N GLU A 243 15.02 -11.26 5.93
CA GLU A 243 14.95 -10.39 7.13
C GLU A 243 16.15 -9.43 7.23
N ALA A 244 16.87 -9.20 6.13
CA ALA A 244 18.03 -8.32 6.12
C ALA A 244 17.65 -6.88 6.50
N TRP A 245 18.36 -6.34 7.49
CA TRP A 245 18.27 -4.95 7.91
C TRP A 245 18.47 -4.01 6.70
N ASP A 246 17.52 -3.12 6.49
CA ASP A 246 17.55 -2.10 5.47
C ASP A 246 18.03 -0.78 6.10
N TRP A 247 19.34 -0.56 5.99
CA TRP A 247 20.04 0.60 6.55
C TRP A 247 19.47 1.95 6.08
N ARG A 248 18.73 1.98 4.96
CA ARG A 248 18.22 3.22 4.35
C ARG A 248 17.24 3.98 5.25
N TYR A 249 16.57 3.29 6.16
CA TYR A 249 15.68 3.91 7.17
C TYR A 249 16.43 4.52 8.35
N THR A 250 17.74 4.27 8.46
CA THR A 250 18.57 4.82 9.53
C THR A 250 19.13 6.18 9.12
N ASN A 251 19.31 7.08 10.08
CA ASN A 251 19.98 8.35 9.86
C ASN A 251 21.42 8.13 9.40
N ARG A 252 21.83 8.86 8.38
CA ARG A 252 23.16 8.77 7.76
C ARG A 252 23.75 10.15 7.52
N PRO A 253 25.09 10.27 7.49
CA PRO A 253 25.74 11.55 7.26
C PRO A 253 25.57 11.99 5.80
N CYS A 254 25.44 13.29 5.57
CA CYS A 254 25.62 13.90 4.26
C CYS A 254 27.00 13.55 3.68
N THR A 255 27.09 13.34 2.36
CA THR A 255 28.36 13.05 1.69
C THR A 255 29.15 14.28 1.27
N THR A 256 28.58 15.48 1.38
CA THR A 256 29.32 16.74 1.15
C THR A 256 30.39 16.93 2.23
N SER A 257 31.63 17.18 1.83
CA SER A 257 32.80 17.24 2.72
C SER A 257 32.72 18.31 3.83
N SER A 258 32.01 19.40 3.60
CA SER A 258 31.80 20.49 4.56
C SER A 258 30.53 20.34 5.40
N CYS A 259 29.71 19.31 5.14
CA CYS A 259 28.41 19.13 5.79
C CYS A 259 28.47 18.03 6.85
N ASN A 260 27.98 18.34 8.06
CA ASN A 260 27.93 17.40 9.18
C ASN A 260 26.51 16.94 9.53
N GLU A 261 25.53 17.22 8.66
CA GLU A 261 24.14 16.87 8.92
C GLU A 261 23.88 15.36 8.80
N TYR A 262 23.06 14.84 9.70
CA TYR A 262 22.52 13.48 9.65
C TYR A 262 21.06 13.53 9.28
N TYR A 263 20.66 12.72 8.32
CA TYR A 263 19.30 12.73 7.80
C TYR A 263 18.92 11.34 7.27
N THR A 264 17.64 11.20 6.92
CA THR A 264 17.19 10.09 6.08
C THR A 264 16.06 10.55 5.16
N PRO A 265 16.10 10.20 3.87
CA PRO A 265 15.01 10.45 2.93
C PRO A 265 13.70 9.77 3.31
N TYR A 266 13.72 8.84 4.27
CA TYR A 266 12.51 8.14 4.71
C TYR A 266 11.81 8.83 5.87
N SER A 267 12.36 9.91 6.42
CA SER A 267 11.65 10.74 7.42
C SER A 267 10.41 11.39 6.81
N ASN A 268 9.35 11.57 7.61
CA ASN A 268 8.06 12.08 7.10
C ASN A 268 8.18 13.45 6.42
N HIS A 269 9.05 14.33 6.93
CA HIS A 269 9.23 15.68 6.40
C HIS A 269 10.13 15.73 5.15
N LEU A 270 10.94 14.69 4.87
CA LEU A 270 11.84 14.66 3.70
C LEU A 270 11.40 13.69 2.60
N TYR A 271 10.50 12.75 2.90
CA TYR A 271 10.13 11.73 1.93
C TYR A 271 9.58 12.28 0.63
N ALA A 272 8.72 13.31 0.70
CA ALA A 272 8.21 13.96 -0.50
C ALA A 272 9.33 14.66 -1.28
N PHE A 273 10.23 15.38 -0.60
CA PHE A 273 11.34 16.10 -1.22
C PHE A 273 12.21 15.19 -2.10
N TYR A 274 12.64 14.02 -1.61
CA TYR A 274 13.48 13.10 -2.40
C TYR A 274 12.70 12.27 -3.44
N ARG A 275 11.37 12.38 -3.50
CA ARG A 275 10.51 11.61 -4.41
C ARG A 275 9.75 12.49 -5.39
N THR A 276 9.95 13.80 -5.34
CA THR A 276 9.35 14.77 -6.23
C THR A 276 10.46 15.54 -6.94
N PRO A 277 10.39 15.71 -8.28
CA PRO A 277 11.31 16.58 -8.98
C PRO A 277 11.23 18.00 -8.41
N LEU A 278 12.37 18.68 -8.27
CA LEU A 278 12.36 20.06 -7.79
C LEU A 278 11.68 20.96 -8.81
N ALA A 279 10.71 21.76 -8.39
CA ALA A 279 9.88 22.59 -9.28
C ALA A 279 10.69 23.57 -10.14
N GLN A 280 11.85 23.99 -9.65
CA GLN A 280 12.75 24.92 -10.35
C GLN A 280 13.64 24.20 -11.37
N THR A 281 13.83 22.89 -11.21
CA THR A 281 14.69 22.08 -12.10
C THR A 281 13.83 21.31 -13.10
N SER A 282 14.29 21.23 -14.34
CA SER A 282 13.60 20.58 -15.46
C SER A 282 13.60 19.05 -15.41
N SER A 283 13.08 18.45 -14.32
CA SER A 283 12.93 17.01 -14.02
C SER A 283 13.99 16.34 -13.13
N LEU A 284 14.84 17.11 -12.43
CA LEU A 284 15.88 16.51 -11.59
C LEU A 284 15.32 16.16 -10.21
N PHE A 285 15.56 14.93 -9.79
CA PHE A 285 15.33 14.51 -8.41
C PHE A 285 16.53 14.93 -7.55
N PRO A 286 16.29 15.34 -6.29
CA PRO A 286 17.37 15.53 -5.32
C PRO A 286 18.14 14.22 -5.09
N GLN A 287 19.47 14.29 -5.07
CA GLN A 287 20.26 13.10 -4.77
C GLN A 287 20.14 12.71 -3.30
N GLN A 288 19.70 11.49 -3.04
CA GLN A 288 19.48 10.98 -1.69
C GLN A 288 20.76 10.73 -0.87
N ILE A 289 21.95 11.02 -1.40
CA ILE A 289 23.25 10.96 -0.69
C ILE A 289 23.58 12.28 0.03
N PHE A 290 22.88 13.36 -0.31
CA PHE A 290 23.01 14.66 0.34
C PHE A 290 21.83 14.94 1.27
N CYS A 291 22.06 15.71 2.33
CA CYS A 291 20.99 16.32 3.13
C CYS A 291 20.15 17.30 2.27
N PRO A 292 18.97 17.75 2.73
CA PRO A 292 18.07 18.55 1.89
C PRO A 292 18.72 19.81 1.30
N THR A 293 19.48 20.54 2.12
CA THR A 293 20.20 21.75 1.72
C THR A 293 21.25 21.46 0.66
N CYS A 294 22.12 20.48 0.89
CA CYS A 294 23.17 20.10 -0.05
C CYS A 294 22.60 19.47 -1.34
N ALA A 295 21.50 18.72 -1.24
CA ALA A 295 20.83 18.11 -2.39
C ALA A 295 20.19 19.16 -3.29
N GLN A 296 19.62 20.22 -2.70
CA GLN A 296 19.10 21.35 -3.46
C GLN A 296 20.23 22.10 -4.17
N ALA A 297 21.31 22.45 -3.45
CA ALA A 297 22.46 23.12 -4.03
C ALA A 297 23.13 22.31 -5.15
N GLU A 298 23.21 20.98 -5.01
CA GLU A 298 23.72 20.10 -6.07
C GLU A 298 22.81 20.10 -7.30
N ALA A 299 21.49 20.00 -7.12
CA ALA A 299 20.56 20.01 -8.23
C ALA A 299 20.57 21.34 -8.99
N GLU A 300 20.62 22.47 -8.27
CA GLU A 300 20.75 23.81 -8.85
C GLU A 300 22.09 23.97 -9.58
N GLY A 301 23.19 23.50 -8.98
CA GLY A 301 24.52 23.54 -9.61
C GLY A 301 24.59 22.67 -10.88
N PHE A 302 23.96 21.50 -10.88
CA PHE A 302 23.87 20.65 -12.06
C PHE A 302 23.02 21.31 -13.16
N GLU A 303 21.88 21.90 -12.80
CA GLU A 303 21.05 22.63 -13.76
C GLU A 303 21.80 23.83 -14.36
N GLN A 304 22.53 24.59 -13.54
CA GLN A 304 23.35 25.70 -13.99
C GLN A 304 24.43 25.21 -14.98
N LYS A 305 25.11 24.10 -14.69
CA LYS A 305 26.07 23.47 -15.61
C LYS A 305 25.42 23.07 -16.94
N VAL A 306 24.20 22.56 -16.90
CA VAL A 306 23.43 22.22 -18.11
C VAL A 306 23.05 23.49 -18.87
N LYS A 307 22.60 24.55 -18.20
CA LYS A 307 22.27 25.85 -18.81
C LYS A 307 23.48 26.50 -19.45
N GLU A 308 24.63 26.48 -18.79
CA GLU A 308 25.88 27.02 -19.33
C GLU A 308 26.32 26.25 -20.57
N LYS A 309 26.29 24.91 -20.51
CA LYS A 309 26.62 24.07 -21.66
C LYS A 309 25.65 24.27 -22.82
N TRP A 310 24.36 24.39 -22.53
CA TRP A 310 23.33 24.70 -23.52
C TRP A 310 23.45 26.13 -24.08
N GLY A 311 23.84 27.11 -23.27
CA GLY A 311 24.10 28.48 -23.72
C GLY A 311 25.35 28.59 -24.58
N SER A 312 26.34 27.72 -24.33
CA SER A 312 27.59 27.62 -25.11
C SER A 312 27.45 26.83 -26.42
N ARG A 313 26.23 26.50 -26.85
CA ARG A 313 25.88 25.61 -27.98
C ARG A 313 26.27 26.16 -29.36
N CYS A 314 27.27 27.03 -29.48
CA CYS A 314 27.87 27.36 -30.75
C CYS A 314 28.49 26.10 -31.37
N GLY A 315 27.76 25.46 -32.29
CA GLY A 315 28.23 24.34 -33.10
C GLY A 315 27.88 22.93 -32.63
N TRP A 316 27.09 22.76 -31.55
CA TRP A 316 26.68 21.42 -31.10
C TRP A 316 25.47 20.94 -31.88
N ASP A 317 25.60 19.76 -32.50
CA ASP A 317 24.43 19.10 -33.07
C ASP A 317 23.52 18.50 -31.97
N GLU A 318 22.32 18.04 -32.35
CA GLU A 318 21.37 17.44 -31.40
C GLU A 318 21.90 16.14 -30.78
N ARG A 319 22.72 15.38 -31.51
CA ARG A 319 23.26 14.08 -31.08
C ARG A 319 24.35 14.28 -30.04
N GLU A 320 25.30 15.16 -30.30
CA GLU A 320 26.38 15.57 -29.39
C GLU A 320 25.80 16.09 -28.07
N TRP A 321 24.73 16.90 -28.14
CA TRP A 321 24.03 17.35 -26.94
C TRP A 321 23.39 16.21 -26.17
N ALA A 322 22.65 15.33 -26.87
CA ALA A 322 22.00 14.19 -26.23
C ALA A 322 23.01 13.23 -25.59
N GLU A 323 24.14 12.99 -26.26
CA GLU A 323 25.24 12.17 -25.76
C GLU A 323 25.87 12.79 -24.51
N TRP A 324 26.21 14.08 -24.56
CA TRP A 324 26.78 14.77 -23.41
C TRP A 324 25.82 14.81 -22.22
N TYR A 325 24.55 15.18 -22.44
CA TYR A 325 23.56 15.22 -21.38
C TYR A 325 23.29 13.83 -20.79
N GLY A 326 23.26 12.80 -21.65
CA GLY A 326 23.19 11.41 -21.26
C GLY A 326 24.36 10.98 -20.38
N ASN A 327 25.59 11.32 -20.77
CA ASN A 327 26.80 11.05 -20.01
C ASN A 327 26.79 11.80 -18.66
N ALA A 328 26.42 13.08 -18.65
CA ALA A 328 26.34 13.87 -17.42
C ALA A 328 25.30 13.31 -16.42
N ARG A 329 24.16 12.79 -16.90
CA ARG A 329 23.21 12.05 -16.05
C ARG A 329 23.76 10.72 -15.57
N SER A 330 24.43 9.97 -16.45
CA SER A 330 25.04 8.69 -16.09
C SER A 330 26.12 8.85 -15.01
N ASP A 331 26.97 9.88 -15.12
CA ASP A 331 27.97 10.22 -14.11
C ASP A 331 27.31 10.54 -12.76
N ARG A 332 26.24 11.33 -12.79
CA ARG A 332 25.44 11.68 -11.61
C ARG A 332 24.83 10.42 -10.94
N ASP A 333 24.31 9.47 -11.72
CA ASP A 333 23.76 8.21 -11.21
C ASP A 333 24.85 7.26 -10.69
N MET A 334 26.03 7.25 -11.34
CA MET A 334 27.19 6.48 -10.90
C MET A 334 27.71 6.97 -9.55
N GLU A 335 27.84 8.28 -9.40
CA GLU A 335 28.24 8.94 -8.15
C GLU A 335 27.24 8.60 -7.03
N LEU A 336 25.94 8.69 -7.32
CA LEU A 336 24.89 8.28 -6.38
C LEU A 336 25.07 6.83 -5.93
N GLY A 337 25.32 5.90 -6.85
CA GLY A 337 25.54 4.49 -6.56
C GLY A 337 26.79 4.23 -5.72
N PHE A 338 27.89 4.95 -6.00
CA PHE A 338 29.14 4.87 -5.23
C PHE A 338 28.93 5.33 -3.78
N TRP A 339 28.34 6.53 -3.60
CA TRP A 339 28.15 7.12 -2.28
C TRP A 339 27.10 6.42 -1.44
N LEU A 340 26.06 5.83 -2.04
CA LEU A 340 25.12 4.98 -1.29
C LEU A 340 25.82 3.75 -0.70
N LYS A 341 26.73 3.11 -1.44
CA LYS A 341 27.53 1.99 -0.91
C LYS A 341 28.48 2.44 0.20
N ALA A 342 29.05 3.64 0.07
CA ALA A 342 29.91 4.22 1.12
C ALA A 342 29.10 4.54 2.39
N GLN A 343 27.93 5.19 2.27
CA GLN A 343 27.02 5.44 3.39
C GLN A 343 26.55 4.14 4.03
N GLU A 344 26.20 3.12 3.23
CA GLU A 344 25.85 1.79 3.73
C GLU A 344 26.95 1.21 4.62
N ARG A 345 28.21 1.27 4.16
CA ARG A 345 29.36 0.78 4.94
C ARG A 345 29.45 1.52 6.28
N VAL A 346 29.39 2.85 6.28
CA VAL A 346 29.45 3.66 7.50
C VAL A 346 28.31 3.34 8.47
N VAL A 347 27.08 3.18 7.97
CA VAL A 347 25.92 2.85 8.81
C VAL A 347 26.03 1.42 9.36
N ARG A 348 26.46 0.46 8.54
CA ARG A 348 26.65 -0.93 8.98
C ARG A 348 27.79 -1.08 9.98
N GLU A 349 28.89 -0.34 9.83
CA GLU A 349 30.00 -0.31 10.79
C GLU A 349 29.57 0.24 12.15
N LYS A 350 28.72 1.29 12.17
CA LYS A 350 28.11 1.80 13.40
C LYS A 350 27.10 0.83 14.02
N GLY A 351 26.48 0.01 13.18
CA GLY A 351 25.43 -0.94 13.57
C GLY A 351 24.07 -0.27 13.84
N PRO A 352 23.04 -1.08 14.11
CA PRO A 352 21.75 -0.57 14.53
C PRO A 352 21.88 0.18 15.86
N ALA A 353 21.02 1.19 16.06
CA ALA A 353 21.14 2.04 17.24
C ALA A 353 20.91 1.22 18.52
N ARG A 354 21.76 1.41 19.54
CA ARG A 354 21.78 0.57 20.77
C ARG A 354 20.44 0.52 21.54
N TRP A 355 19.60 1.55 21.41
CA TRP A 355 18.27 1.58 22.03
C TRP A 355 17.29 0.59 21.38
N VAL A 356 17.53 0.17 20.14
CA VAL A 356 16.72 -0.81 19.40
C VAL A 356 16.69 -2.16 20.11
N SER A 357 17.80 -2.58 20.74
CA SER A 357 17.87 -3.85 21.46
C SER A 357 16.79 -3.97 22.55
N ARG A 358 16.42 -2.87 23.20
CA ARG A 358 15.38 -2.87 24.24
C ARG A 358 13.96 -3.07 23.70
N LEU A 359 13.71 -2.76 22.42
CA LEU A 359 12.38 -2.84 21.79
C LEU A 359 12.03 -4.26 21.31
N GLU A 360 13.02 -5.13 21.15
CA GLU A 360 12.82 -6.51 20.72
C GLU A 360 12.54 -7.45 21.91
N ASP A 361 13.18 -7.20 23.07
CA ASP A 361 13.07 -8.04 24.27
C ASP A 361 11.63 -8.11 24.81
N ASP A 362 10.87 -7.01 24.75
CA ASP A 362 9.49 -6.96 25.25
C ASP A 362 8.49 -7.81 24.44
N TYR A 363 8.79 -8.08 23.16
CA TYR A 363 7.86 -8.75 22.25
C TYR A 363 8.14 -10.24 22.04
N GLY A 364 9.38 -10.68 22.21
CA GLY A 364 9.75 -12.10 22.12
C GLY A 364 9.00 -12.95 23.16
N VAL A 365 9.01 -12.48 24.40
CA VAL A 365 8.40 -13.16 25.55
C VAL A 365 6.88 -13.29 25.39
N ALA A 366 6.19 -12.25 24.89
CA ALA A 366 4.75 -12.25 24.77
C ALA A 366 4.24 -13.21 23.67
N VAL A 367 4.90 -13.24 22.51
CA VAL A 367 4.45 -14.09 21.38
C VAL A 367 4.75 -15.56 21.65
N ASP A 368 5.90 -15.86 22.23
CA ASP A 368 6.25 -17.24 22.59
C ASP A 368 5.35 -17.75 23.72
N ALA A 369 4.97 -16.89 24.68
CA ALA A 369 3.97 -17.23 25.68
C ALA A 369 2.58 -17.52 25.07
N VAL A 370 2.14 -16.74 24.06
CA VAL A 370 0.86 -16.98 23.37
C VAL A 370 0.91 -18.27 22.54
N ALA A 371 2.00 -18.53 21.84
CA ALA A 371 2.21 -19.76 21.08
C ALA A 371 2.26 -21.00 22.00
N GLU A 372 2.94 -20.89 23.14
CA GLU A 372 2.94 -21.93 24.17
C GLU A 372 1.56 -22.14 24.80
N ALA A 373 0.84 -21.06 25.14
CA ALA A 373 -0.50 -21.16 25.70
C ALA A 373 -1.48 -21.85 24.75
N HIS A 374 -1.42 -21.53 23.45
CA HIS A 374 -2.24 -22.20 22.44
C HIS A 374 -1.89 -23.69 22.30
N ASN A 375 -0.60 -24.05 22.39
CA ASN A 375 -0.17 -25.45 22.40
C ASN A 375 -0.63 -26.21 23.66
N ARG A 376 -0.65 -25.56 24.83
CA ARG A 376 -1.16 -26.16 26.09
C ARG A 376 -2.69 -26.35 26.04
N SER A 377 -3.43 -25.36 25.53
CA SER A 377 -4.90 -25.44 25.37
C SER A 377 -5.32 -26.54 24.40
N ARG A 378 -4.64 -26.69 23.26
CA ARG A 378 -4.88 -27.79 22.32
C ARG A 378 -4.62 -29.17 22.92
N LYS A 379 -3.58 -29.32 23.74
CA LYS A 379 -3.28 -30.59 24.41
C LYS A 379 -4.33 -30.94 25.48
N GLY A 380 -4.86 -29.96 26.21
CA GLY A 380 -5.91 -30.18 27.22
C GLY A 380 -7.25 -30.66 26.64
N GLY A 381 -7.65 -30.15 25.48
CA GLY A 381 -8.92 -30.52 24.83
C GLY A 381 -8.95 -31.92 24.21
N ILE A 382 -7.79 -32.49 23.87
CA ILE A 382 -7.71 -33.86 23.32
C ILE A 382 -7.91 -34.90 24.42
N PHE A 383 -7.35 -34.66 25.61
CA PHE A 383 -7.54 -35.57 26.75
C PHE A 383 -8.98 -35.55 27.28
N SER A 384 -9.65 -34.39 27.33
CA SER A 384 -11.05 -34.35 27.80
C SER A 384 -12.03 -35.08 26.88
N ARG A 385 -11.78 -35.10 25.56
CA ARG A 385 -12.60 -35.85 24.60
C ARG A 385 -12.37 -37.36 24.65
N LEU A 386 -11.17 -37.82 25.00
CA LEU A 386 -10.91 -39.26 25.17
C LEU A 386 -11.56 -39.82 26.43
N PHE A 387 -11.61 -39.07 27.53
CA PHE A 387 -12.28 -39.52 28.76
C PHE A 387 -13.81 -39.44 28.68
N ALA A 388 -14.37 -38.49 27.92
CA ALA A 388 -15.82 -38.44 27.70
C ALA A 388 -16.35 -39.59 26.82
N SER A 389 -15.49 -40.27 26.05
CA SER A 389 -15.86 -41.43 25.21
C SER A 389 -15.71 -42.78 25.93
N MET A 390 -15.12 -42.82 27.13
CA MET A 390 -14.96 -44.05 27.92
C MET A 390 -16.00 -44.19 29.05
N VAL A 391 -16.91 -43.22 29.19
CA VAL A 391 -18.00 -43.22 30.16
C VAL A 391 -19.34 -43.20 29.40
N VAL A 392 -19.60 -44.25 28.63
CA VAL A 392 -20.94 -44.63 28.15
C VAL A 392 -21.03 -46.15 28.21
#